data_AF-A0A4V1M1Z0-F1
#
_entry.id   AF-A0A4V1M1Z0-F1
#
_cell.length_a   1.000
_cell.length_b   1.000
_cell.length_c   1.000
_cell.angle_alpha   90.00
_cell.angle_beta   90.00
_cell.angle_gamma   90.00
#
_symmetry.space_group_name_H-M   'P 1'
#
loop_
_entity.id
_entity.type
_entity.pdbx_description
1 polymer ?
#
loop_
_entity_poly.entity_id
_entity_poly.type
_entity_poly.pdbx_seq_one_letter_code
_entity_poly.pdbx_strand_id
1 'polypeptide(L)'
;MQYSIIHAPVSKSTPNHMILPAIVYKETVDVKSQFKQAGWKILFESSVFDYHHYHPNTHEAIGVLSGEATLMIGGESGQKQKITQGQVLLLPAGYGHRLLESTKDFKVALSYPEQVDVKIETSINDLSKVNSEINSVPLPKTDPVYNTQGPMFKEWHNLYHCNTVQGG
;
A
#
# COMPACT_ATOMS: atom_id res chain seq x y z
N MET A 1 6.60 -8.75 -15.32
CA MET A 1 6.44 -8.03 -14.04
C MET A 1 7.10 -6.66 -14.14
N GLN A 2 6.40 -5.69 -14.73
CA GLN A 2 6.78 -4.27 -14.67
C GLN A 2 6.16 -3.63 -13.43
N TYR A 3 7.00 -3.06 -12.57
CA TYR A 3 6.60 -2.33 -11.38
C TYR A 3 7.55 -1.17 -11.11
N SER A 4 7.12 -0.22 -10.29
CA SER A 4 7.99 0.80 -9.70
C SER A 4 7.79 0.86 -8.20
N ILE A 5 8.79 1.34 -7.46
CA ILE A 5 8.72 1.52 -6.02
C ILE A 5 8.71 3.00 -5.64
N ILE A 6 8.06 3.33 -4.53
CA ILE A 6 8.03 4.68 -3.96
C ILE A 6 8.48 4.60 -2.50
N HIS A 7 9.67 5.13 -2.22
CA HIS A 7 10.10 5.45 -0.87
C HIS A 7 9.69 6.87 -0.52
N ALA A 8 9.14 7.05 0.68
CA ALA A 8 8.79 8.35 1.21
C ALA A 8 9.28 8.47 2.66
N PRO A 9 9.95 9.56 3.02
CA PRO A 9 10.31 9.83 4.42
C PRO A 9 9.04 10.14 5.23
N VAL A 10 9.16 10.22 6.55
CA VAL A 10 8.11 10.81 7.41
C VAL A 10 7.70 12.17 6.85
N SER A 11 6.40 12.37 6.67
CA SER A 11 5.81 13.65 6.30
C SER A 11 5.01 14.24 7.46
N LYS A 12 4.54 15.47 7.31
CA LYS A 12 3.79 16.21 8.35
C LYS A 12 2.63 15.39 8.91
N SER A 13 1.83 14.75 8.04
CA SER A 13 0.61 14.05 8.47
C SER A 13 0.72 12.53 8.41
N THR A 14 1.82 11.99 7.86
CA THR A 14 1.91 10.56 7.52
C THR A 14 3.28 9.99 7.87
N PRO A 15 3.36 8.93 8.68
CA PRO A 15 4.64 8.41 9.17
C PRO A 15 5.44 7.75 8.04
N ASN A 16 4.77 7.06 7.10
CA ASN A 16 5.36 6.23 6.06
C ASN A 16 6.26 5.11 6.65
N HIS A 17 6.15 3.90 6.09
CA HIS A 17 6.98 2.81 6.58
C HIS A 17 8.46 3.09 6.27
N MET A 18 9.33 3.06 7.28
CA MET A 18 10.74 3.44 7.12
C MET A 18 11.51 2.52 6.16
N ILE A 19 11.19 1.22 6.20
CA ILE A 19 11.90 0.17 5.46
C ILE A 19 11.15 -0.24 4.17
N LEU A 20 9.87 -0.59 4.28
CA LEU A 20 9.09 -1.12 3.17
C LEU A 20 8.67 0.01 2.20
N PRO A 21 8.96 -0.08 0.89
CA PRO A 21 8.43 0.86 -0.10
C PRO A 21 6.98 0.54 -0.50
N ALA A 22 6.25 1.55 -0.98
CA ALA A 22 5.05 1.31 -1.78
C ALA A 22 5.41 0.76 -3.17
N ILE A 23 4.57 -0.12 -3.72
CA ILE A 23 4.78 -0.79 -5.00
C ILE A 23 3.65 -0.45 -5.96
N VAL A 24 4.00 0.06 -7.14
CA VAL A 24 3.05 0.36 -8.23
C VAL A 24 3.20 -0.70 -9.32
N TYR A 25 2.19 -1.53 -9.51
CA TYR A 25 2.13 -2.53 -10.57
C TYR A 25 1.69 -1.83 -11.86
N LYS A 26 2.52 -1.89 -12.90
CA LYS A 26 2.24 -1.18 -14.17
C LYS A 26 1.36 -1.96 -15.13
N GLU A 27 1.36 -3.28 -14.99
CA GLU A 27 0.53 -4.20 -15.76
C GLU A 27 -0.94 -4.06 -15.36
N THR A 28 -1.85 -4.19 -16.34
CA THR A 28 -3.29 -4.19 -16.09
C THR A 28 -3.78 -5.61 -15.87
N VAL A 29 -4.55 -5.82 -14.81
CA VAL A 29 -5.06 -7.12 -14.41
C VAL A 29 -6.56 -7.07 -14.12
N ASP A 30 -7.20 -8.25 -14.06
CA ASP A 30 -8.49 -8.38 -13.41
C ASP A 30 -8.29 -8.28 -11.89
N VAL A 31 -8.42 -7.06 -11.37
CA VAL A 31 -8.18 -6.71 -9.95
C VAL A 31 -8.93 -7.63 -9.00
N LYS A 32 -10.23 -7.87 -9.23
CA LYS A 32 -11.06 -8.65 -8.31
C LYS A 32 -10.63 -10.11 -8.29
N SER A 33 -10.36 -10.65 -9.48
CA SER A 33 -9.88 -12.02 -9.62
C SER A 33 -8.51 -12.20 -8.95
N GLN A 34 -7.57 -11.27 -9.17
CA GLN A 34 -6.24 -11.36 -8.57
C GLN A 34 -6.27 -11.24 -7.05
N PHE A 35 -6.97 -10.25 -6.50
CA PHE A 35 -7.08 -10.10 -5.05
C PHE A 35 -7.70 -11.34 -4.40
N LYS A 36 -8.78 -11.88 -5.00
CA LYS A 36 -9.41 -13.10 -4.50
C LYS A 36 -8.45 -14.31 -4.53
N GLN A 37 -7.72 -14.50 -5.62
CA GLN A 37 -6.76 -15.60 -5.75
C GLN A 37 -5.61 -15.48 -4.76
N ALA A 38 -5.13 -14.25 -4.55
CA ALA A 38 -4.08 -13.94 -3.59
C ALA A 38 -4.58 -13.98 -2.13
N GLY A 39 -5.88 -14.13 -1.87
CA GLY A 39 -6.43 -14.12 -0.52
C GLY A 39 -6.55 -12.73 0.11
N TRP A 40 -6.41 -11.67 -0.69
CA TRP A 40 -6.62 -10.29 -0.27
C TRP A 40 -8.12 -9.97 -0.27
N LYS A 41 -8.66 -9.65 0.90
CA LYS A 41 -10.09 -9.41 1.09
C LYS A 41 -10.46 -7.99 0.67
N ILE A 42 -11.31 -7.89 -0.35
CA ILE A 42 -11.93 -6.63 -0.76
C ILE A 42 -12.97 -6.24 0.28
N LEU A 43 -12.72 -5.15 0.99
CA LEU A 43 -13.62 -4.64 2.03
C LEU A 43 -14.68 -3.72 1.43
N PHE A 44 -14.26 -2.81 0.55
CA PHE A 44 -15.13 -1.83 -0.09
C PHE A 44 -14.73 -1.62 -1.55
N GLU A 45 -15.72 -1.25 -2.36
CA GLU A 45 -15.46 -0.64 -3.66
C GLU A 45 -15.87 0.83 -3.58
N SER A 46 -14.89 1.73 -3.63
CA SER A 46 -15.09 3.16 -3.37
C SER A 46 -14.12 4.01 -4.19
N SER A 47 -14.03 5.29 -3.88
CA SER A 47 -12.89 6.14 -4.24
C SER A 47 -11.87 6.18 -3.09
N VAL A 48 -10.77 6.89 -3.30
CA VAL A 48 -9.76 7.23 -2.28
C VAL A 48 -10.10 8.61 -1.70
N PHE A 49 -9.90 8.81 -0.39
CA PHE A 49 -10.12 10.13 0.23
C PHE A 49 -9.20 11.21 -0.36
N ASP A 50 -9.70 12.44 -0.45
CA ASP A 50 -9.00 13.62 -0.99
C ASP A 50 -8.10 14.33 0.02
N TYR A 51 -8.09 13.86 1.28
CA TYR A 51 -7.19 14.27 2.35
C TYR A 51 -6.15 13.20 2.66
N HIS A 52 -4.98 13.63 3.15
CA HIS A 52 -3.92 12.71 3.57
C HIS A 52 -4.39 11.85 4.74
N HIS A 53 -4.32 10.54 4.56
CA HIS A 53 -4.59 9.55 5.58
C HIS A 53 -3.63 8.37 5.45
N TYR A 54 -3.56 7.55 6.50
CA TYR A 54 -2.77 6.33 6.53
C TYR A 54 -3.43 5.26 7.42
N HIS A 55 -2.98 4.01 7.23
CA HIS A 55 -3.43 2.86 7.99
C HIS A 55 -2.27 2.33 8.86
N PRO A 56 -2.24 2.58 10.18
CA PRO A 56 -1.12 2.14 11.00
C PRO A 56 -1.12 0.63 11.26
N ASN A 57 -2.27 -0.04 11.14
CA ASN A 57 -2.45 -1.42 11.59
C ASN A 57 -2.55 -2.46 10.47
N THR A 58 -2.42 -2.07 9.20
CA THR A 58 -2.56 -3.00 8.07
C THR A 58 -1.88 -2.51 6.80
N HIS A 59 -1.47 -3.45 5.95
CA HIS A 59 -1.06 -3.19 4.58
C HIS A 59 -2.28 -3.11 3.66
N GLU A 60 -2.22 -2.29 2.63
CA GLU A 60 -3.36 -2.04 1.74
C GLU A 60 -2.98 -2.26 0.28
N ALA A 61 -3.82 -2.99 -0.44
CA ALA A 61 -3.78 -3.08 -1.90
C ALA A 61 -4.98 -2.33 -2.49
N ILE A 62 -4.70 -1.33 -3.32
CA ILE A 62 -5.68 -0.55 -4.06
C ILE A 62 -5.63 -0.98 -5.52
N GLY A 63 -6.72 -1.56 -6.03
CA GLY A 63 -6.82 -1.94 -7.43
C GLY A 63 -7.88 -1.13 -8.18
N VAL A 64 -7.53 -0.54 -9.32
CA VAL A 64 -8.44 0.33 -10.08
C VAL A 64 -9.44 -0.50 -10.89
N LEU A 65 -10.73 -0.37 -10.56
CA LEU A 65 -11.84 -1.08 -11.21
C LEU A 65 -12.34 -0.34 -12.46
N SER A 66 -12.37 0.99 -12.44
CA SER A 66 -12.77 1.84 -13.57
C SER A 66 -12.18 3.24 -13.45
N GLY A 67 -12.10 3.95 -14.57
CA GLY A 67 -11.58 5.32 -14.64
C GLY A 67 -10.07 5.43 -14.44
N GLU A 68 -9.63 6.65 -14.15
CA GLU A 68 -8.24 6.97 -13.79
C GLU A 68 -8.18 8.05 -12.71
N ALA A 69 -7.07 8.07 -11.98
CA ALA A 69 -6.81 9.06 -10.94
C ALA A 69 -5.33 9.40 -10.83
N THR A 70 -5.04 10.58 -10.28
CA THR A 70 -3.72 10.93 -9.76
C THR A 70 -3.81 10.92 -8.23
N LEU A 71 -3.01 10.06 -7.59
CA LEU A 71 -2.87 10.00 -6.14
C LEU A 71 -1.56 10.65 -5.70
N MET A 72 -1.53 11.27 -4.52
CA MET A 72 -0.27 11.60 -3.83
C MET A 72 0.06 10.45 -2.88
N ILE A 73 1.22 9.80 -3.06
CA ILE A 73 1.68 8.67 -2.25
C ILE A 73 2.91 9.07 -1.45
N GLY A 74 2.90 8.88 -0.14
CA GLY A 74 3.96 9.27 0.79
C GLY A 74 3.70 10.57 1.57
N GLY A 75 2.45 11.06 1.61
CA GLY A 75 2.13 12.32 2.30
C GLY A 75 2.54 13.58 1.53
N GLU A 76 2.68 14.71 2.22
CA GLU A 76 3.02 16.01 1.64
C GLU A 76 4.41 16.06 0.97
N SER A 77 5.35 15.22 1.42
CA SER A 77 6.67 15.03 0.77
C SER A 77 6.70 13.84 -0.20
N GLY A 78 5.52 13.33 -0.57
CA GLY A 78 5.34 12.17 -1.42
C GLY A 78 5.47 12.44 -2.92
N GLN A 79 5.06 11.46 -3.70
CA GLN A 79 5.10 11.47 -5.17
C GLN A 79 3.69 11.38 -5.76
N LYS A 80 3.46 12.11 -6.84
CA LYS A 80 2.22 11.96 -7.63
C LYS A 80 2.30 10.69 -8.46
N GLN A 81 1.30 9.83 -8.34
CA GLN A 81 1.18 8.60 -9.10
C GLN A 81 -0.15 8.60 -9.87
N LYS A 82 -0.07 8.67 -11.19
CA LYS A 82 -1.21 8.40 -12.07
C LYS A 82 -1.48 6.89 -12.11
N ILE A 83 -2.71 6.49 -11.89
CA ILE A 83 -3.17 5.09 -11.94
C ILE A 83 -4.40 4.98 -12.83
N THR A 84 -4.47 3.90 -13.61
CA THR A 84 -5.56 3.64 -14.55
C THR A 84 -6.19 2.26 -14.30
N GLN A 85 -7.38 2.03 -14.86
CA GLN A 85 -8.09 0.76 -14.76
C GLN A 85 -7.18 -0.46 -14.94
N GLY A 86 -7.32 -1.42 -14.02
CA GLY A 86 -6.56 -2.66 -13.98
C GLY A 86 -5.21 -2.55 -13.25
N GLN A 87 -4.70 -1.36 -12.98
CA GLN A 87 -3.45 -1.20 -12.21
C GLN A 87 -3.69 -1.37 -10.71
N VAL A 88 -2.64 -1.79 -10.02
CA VAL A 88 -2.65 -2.04 -8.57
C VAL A 88 -1.55 -1.22 -7.90
N LEU A 89 -1.85 -0.70 -6.72
CA LEU A 89 -0.93 -0.05 -5.81
C LEU A 89 -0.93 -0.84 -4.50
N LEU A 90 0.25 -1.20 -4.00
CA LEU A 90 0.44 -1.85 -2.71
C LEU A 90 1.14 -0.90 -1.76
N LEU A 91 0.50 -0.62 -0.64
CA LEU A 91 0.92 0.33 0.39
C LEU A 91 1.27 -0.42 1.69
N PRO A 92 2.50 -0.26 2.20
CA PRO A 92 2.83 -0.68 3.55
C PRO A 92 1.99 0.06 4.60
N ALA A 93 1.94 -0.50 5.81
CA ALA A 93 1.28 0.18 6.92
C ALA A 93 1.96 1.53 7.17
N GLY A 94 1.17 2.56 7.45
CA GLY A 94 1.66 3.92 7.65
C GLY A 94 1.89 4.75 6.39
N TYR A 95 1.78 4.17 5.18
CA TYR A 95 1.94 4.94 3.95
C TYR A 95 0.79 5.93 3.74
N GLY A 96 1.16 7.20 3.78
CA GLY A 96 0.28 8.32 3.58
C GLY A 96 -0.21 8.41 2.15
N HIS A 97 -1.51 8.56 1.92
CA HIS A 97 -1.99 8.79 0.57
C HIS A 97 -3.25 9.65 0.52
N ARG A 98 -3.50 10.26 -0.65
CA ARG A 98 -4.75 10.98 -0.96
C ARG A 98 -5.00 11.08 -2.45
N LEU A 99 -6.26 11.25 -2.81
CA LEU A 99 -6.71 11.59 -4.14
C LEU A 99 -6.41 13.07 -4.46
N LEU A 100 -5.87 13.34 -5.66
CA LEU A 100 -5.69 14.71 -6.18
C LEU A 100 -6.74 15.05 -7.23
N GLU A 101 -6.97 14.14 -8.16
CA GLU A 101 -7.92 14.29 -9.27
C GLU A 101 -8.31 12.90 -9.77
N SER A 102 -9.53 12.77 -10.30
CA SER A 102 -10.00 11.55 -10.93
C SER A 102 -11.02 11.81 -12.02
N THR A 103 -11.23 10.83 -12.89
CA THR A 103 -12.42 10.80 -13.74
C THR A 103 -13.69 10.57 -12.92
N LYS A 104 -14.84 10.89 -13.51
CA LYS A 104 -16.17 10.76 -12.85
C LYS A 104 -16.52 9.32 -12.50
N ASP A 105 -16.02 8.37 -13.27
CA ASP A 105 -16.24 6.93 -13.13
C ASP A 105 -15.13 6.22 -12.33
N PHE A 106 -14.22 6.96 -11.69
CA PHE A 106 -13.13 6.38 -10.92
C PHE A 106 -13.64 5.55 -9.74
N LYS A 107 -13.21 4.29 -9.69
CA LYS A 107 -13.58 3.33 -8.66
C LYS A 107 -12.43 2.37 -8.40
N VAL A 108 -12.17 2.08 -7.14
CA VAL A 108 -11.13 1.14 -6.70
C VAL A 108 -11.71 0.05 -5.81
N ALA A 109 -11.07 -1.11 -5.81
CA ALA A 109 -11.21 -2.12 -4.76
C ALA A 109 -10.14 -1.85 -3.70
N LEU A 110 -10.58 -1.60 -2.46
CA LEU A 110 -9.69 -1.48 -1.30
C LEU A 110 -9.60 -2.85 -0.61
N SER A 111 -8.40 -3.40 -0.57
CA SER A 111 -8.17 -4.80 -0.21
C SER A 111 -7.04 -4.93 0.81
N TYR A 112 -7.18 -5.90 1.72
CA TYR A 112 -6.26 -6.10 2.84
C TYR A 112 -5.90 -7.59 2.97
N PRO A 113 -4.68 -7.92 3.44
CA PRO A 113 -4.19 -9.30 3.46
C PRO A 113 -4.91 -10.17 4.49
N GLU A 114 -5.46 -9.56 5.54
CA GLU A 114 -6.23 -10.23 6.59
C GLU A 114 -7.50 -9.43 6.90
N GLN A 115 -8.45 -10.06 7.60
CA GLN A 115 -9.63 -9.35 8.07
C GLN A 115 -9.27 -8.60 9.34
N VAL A 116 -9.19 -7.28 9.22
CA VAL A 116 -8.82 -6.37 10.29
C VAL A 116 -9.84 -5.25 10.36
N ASP A 117 -10.09 -4.75 11.56
CA ASP A 117 -10.78 -3.47 11.74
C ASP A 117 -9.80 -2.36 11.33
N VAL A 118 -9.89 -1.96 10.06
CA VAL A 118 -8.96 -1.00 9.44
C VAL A 118 -9.02 0.33 10.18
N LYS A 119 -7.90 0.79 10.71
CA LYS A 119 -7.78 2.13 11.32
C LYS A 119 -7.44 3.15 10.25
N ILE A 120 -7.98 4.36 10.38
CA ILE A 120 -7.70 5.50 9.50
C ILE A 120 -7.27 6.66 10.38
N GLU A 121 -6.06 7.14 10.15
CA GLU A 121 -5.50 8.29 10.86
C GLU A 121 -5.15 9.40 9.86
N THR A 122 -5.31 10.66 10.28
CA THR A 122 -5.07 11.84 9.43
C THR A 122 -3.97 12.76 9.97
N SER A 123 -3.42 12.43 11.13
CA SER A 123 -2.32 13.16 11.75
C SER A 123 -1.42 12.23 12.57
N ILE A 124 -0.23 12.72 12.92
CA ILE A 124 0.71 12.02 13.80
C ILE A 124 0.69 12.73 15.14
N ASN A 125 0.16 12.08 16.18
CA ASN A 125 0.19 12.60 17.55
C ASN A 125 1.47 12.18 18.29
N ASP A 126 1.86 10.92 18.14
CA ASP A 126 3.09 10.35 18.69
C ASP A 126 3.72 9.42 17.64
N LEU A 127 4.79 9.90 17.01
CA LEU A 127 5.48 9.18 15.95
C LEU A 127 6.09 7.86 16.45
N SER A 128 6.59 7.81 17.69
CA SER A 128 7.22 6.61 18.23
C SER A 128 6.18 5.50 18.43
N LYS A 129 5.03 5.86 19.02
CA LYS A 129 3.91 4.93 19.20
C LYS A 129 3.37 4.42 17.86
N VAL A 130 3.13 5.33 16.92
CA VAL A 130 2.60 4.97 15.59
C VAL A 130 3.58 4.07 14.83
N ASN A 131 4.88 4.36 14.88
CA ASN A 131 5.90 3.50 14.26
C ASN A 131 5.98 2.12 14.92
N SER A 132 5.80 2.02 16.24
CA SER A 132 5.73 0.73 16.92
C SER A 132 4.55 -0.10 16.43
N GLU A 133 3.39 0.52 16.19
CA GLU A 133 2.21 -0.17 15.63
C GLU A 133 2.48 -0.61 14.18
N ILE A 134 2.99 0.28 13.33
CA ILE A 134 3.32 -0.02 11.92
C ILE A 134 4.29 -1.19 11.81
N ASN A 135 5.36 -1.19 12.61
CA ASN A 135 6.37 -2.25 12.58
C ASN A 135 5.86 -3.59 13.15
N SER A 136 4.73 -3.60 13.86
CA SER A 136 4.10 -4.82 14.35
C SER A 136 3.22 -5.51 13.31
N VAL A 137 2.92 -4.84 12.19
CA VAL A 137 2.07 -5.39 11.12
C VAL A 137 2.84 -6.51 10.40
N PRO A 138 2.32 -7.74 10.37
CA PRO A 138 3.00 -8.86 9.74
C PRO A 138 3.04 -8.69 8.21
N LEU A 139 4.14 -9.12 7.61
CA LEU A 139 4.23 -9.18 6.14
C LEU A 139 3.16 -10.12 5.57
N PRO A 140 2.50 -9.76 4.45
CA PRO A 140 1.53 -10.63 3.81
C PRO A 140 2.17 -11.93 3.31
N LYS A 141 1.42 -13.04 3.39
CA LYS A 141 1.86 -14.34 2.87
C LYS A 141 1.92 -14.40 1.34
N THR A 142 1.21 -13.49 0.67
CA THR A 142 1.00 -13.47 -0.77
C THR A 142 1.08 -12.04 -1.29
N ASP A 143 1.70 -11.89 -2.45
CA ASP A 143 1.61 -10.69 -3.28
C ASP A 143 0.19 -10.58 -3.87
N PRO A 144 -0.44 -9.38 -3.87
CA PRO A 144 -1.82 -9.19 -4.30
C PRO A 144 -2.06 -9.43 -5.81
N VAL A 145 -1.00 -9.42 -6.63
CA VAL A 145 -1.10 -9.56 -8.09
C VAL A 145 -0.51 -10.88 -8.57
N TYR A 146 0.60 -11.33 -7.99
CA TYR A 146 1.34 -12.51 -8.47
C TYR A 146 1.48 -13.63 -7.42
N ASN A 147 0.64 -13.64 -6.39
CA ASN A 147 0.60 -14.70 -5.38
C ASN A 147 1.97 -14.93 -4.72
N THR A 148 2.65 -16.03 -5.00
CA THR A 148 3.94 -16.39 -4.37
C THR A 148 5.17 -15.90 -5.13
N GLN A 149 5.00 -15.20 -6.25
CA GLN A 149 6.09 -14.83 -7.17
C GLN A 149 6.21 -13.33 -7.42
N GLY A 150 5.47 -12.50 -6.68
CA GLY A 150 5.41 -11.07 -6.95
C GLY A 150 6.57 -10.24 -6.42
N PRO A 151 6.69 -8.99 -6.91
CA PRO A 151 7.72 -8.06 -6.49
C PRO A 151 7.66 -7.74 -5.00
N MET A 152 6.51 -7.89 -4.33
CA MET A 152 6.40 -7.70 -2.88
C MET A 152 7.45 -8.50 -2.10
N PHE A 153 7.74 -9.76 -2.46
CA PHE A 153 8.76 -10.53 -1.75
C PHE A 153 10.16 -9.97 -1.95
N LYS A 154 10.48 -9.55 -3.18
CA LYS A 154 11.77 -8.95 -3.48
C LYS A 154 11.97 -7.63 -2.73
N GLU A 155 10.95 -6.78 -2.70
CA GLU A 155 11.06 -5.42 -2.15
C GLU A 155 10.82 -5.38 -0.63
N TRP A 156 10.05 -6.31 -0.05
CA TRP A 156 9.70 -6.30 1.37
C TRP A 156 10.42 -7.36 2.20
N HIS A 157 10.65 -8.57 1.67
CA HIS A 157 11.20 -9.68 2.46
C HIS A 157 12.74 -9.71 2.46
N ASN A 158 13.38 -9.27 1.37
CA ASN A 158 14.84 -9.25 1.29
C ASN A 158 15.51 -8.21 2.20
N LEU A 159 14.73 -7.33 2.84
CA LEU A 159 15.24 -6.35 3.81
C LEU A 159 15.51 -6.96 5.20
N TYR A 160 14.94 -8.14 5.50
CA TYR A 160 15.13 -8.84 6.78
C TYR A 160 16.23 -9.90 6.76
N HIS A 161 16.92 -10.11 5.61
CA HIS A 161 18.00 -11.10 5.49
C HIS A 161 19.40 -10.54 5.81
N CYS A 162 19.50 -9.32 6.32
CA CYS A 162 20.76 -8.78 6.84
C CYS A 162 20.81 -8.95 8.37
N ASN A 163 21.74 -9.79 8.83
CA ASN A 163 22.07 -10.16 10.23
C ASN A 163 21.27 -11.29 10.90
N THR A 164 21.53 -12.52 10.48
CA THR A 164 22.01 -13.51 11.45
C THR A 164 23.38 -14.02 10.99
N VAL A 165 24.43 -13.27 11.33
CA VAL A 165 25.73 -13.93 11.52
C VAL A 165 25.50 -14.83 12.73
N GLN A 166 25.37 -16.14 12.50
CA GLN A 166 25.51 -17.11 13.56
C GLN A 166 26.93 -16.91 14.11
N GLY A 167 27.04 -16.27 15.27
CA GLY A 167 28.25 -16.32 16.06
C GLY A 167 28.56 -17.78 16.35
N GLY A 168 29.78 -18.19 15.99
CA GLY A 168 30.31 -19.52 16.30
C GLY A 168 30.59 -19.72 17.79
#